data_AF-A0A1D8U0K1-F1
#
_entry.id   AF-A0A1D8U0K1-F1
#
_cell.length_a   1.000
_cell.length_b   1.000
_cell.length_c   1.000
_cell.angle_alpha   90.00
_cell.angle_beta   90.00
_cell.angle_gamma   90.00
#
_symmetry.space_group_name_H-M   'P 1'
#
loop_
_entity.id
_entity.type
_entity.pdbx_description
1 polymer ?
#
loop_
_entity_poly.entity_id
_entity_poly.type
_entity_poly.pdbx_seq_one_letter_code
_entity_poly.pdbx_strand_id
1 'polypeptide(L)'
;MAKKSRKTSSQYSEGKSKVGISLTPTGIGLLTQMAQNTGLSRSELIERIARGNIAIACQQASMTIALENPPQANETSPNNGATKSPTKIQVIEGEQPRQADVSEPGASGVSQEDYQSLQQQAKEQANVIEDLQKQLADQKSETTEQTESYQSLQQQAKEQSNLVKKLQKQLADQKSETAEQTESYQSLQQQAKEQSNLVKKLQKQLADQKSETAEQTESYQSLQKQAKEQSNLVKKLQKQLADQKSETAEQTESYQSLQQQAKEQSNLVKKLQKQLADQKSETAEDKESYKSLQQQAQQQANLIEDLQQQLSEQKSLATQQVESNQALEQKAKEQANLVKKLQNQLAEQQSQTTQQVESNQVLQQQTQDQQKRIAELEHQLSEQQSPANQATESYESLTQHNNDQEDRIATLQKQIAELKRWATIGKAELNKRRNRRLF
;
A
#
# COMPACT_ATOMS: atom_id res chain seq x y z
N MET A 1 -8.68 26.36 63.64
CA MET A 1 -9.61 26.32 64.80
C MET A 1 -9.50 27.62 65.58
N ALA A 2 -10.61 28.24 65.98
CA ALA A 2 -10.61 29.41 66.88
C ALA A 2 -11.09 28.99 68.28
N LYS A 3 -10.38 29.41 69.34
CA LYS A 3 -10.72 29.06 70.74
C LYS A 3 -11.69 30.10 71.32
N LYS A 4 -12.90 29.70 71.71
CA LYS A 4 -13.81 30.54 72.50
C LYS A 4 -13.24 30.73 73.92
N SER A 5 -13.16 31.97 74.39
CA SER A 5 -12.94 32.27 75.81
C SER A 5 -14.25 32.15 76.59
N ARG A 6 -14.17 31.76 77.88
CA ARG A 6 -15.33 31.63 78.78
C ARG A 6 -15.32 32.80 79.76
N LYS A 7 -16.39 33.61 79.75
CA LYS A 7 -16.54 34.83 80.55
C LYS A 7 -16.98 34.48 81.97
N THR A 8 -16.26 34.96 82.99
CA THR A 8 -16.63 34.81 84.41
C THR A 8 -17.32 36.07 84.93
N SER A 9 -18.31 35.90 85.80
CA SER A 9 -19.06 36.99 86.44
C SER A 9 -18.28 37.61 87.61
N SER A 10 -18.66 38.84 87.98
CA SER A 10 -18.15 39.59 89.14
C SER A 10 -19.35 40.08 89.94
N GLN A 11 -19.28 40.02 91.28
CA GLN A 11 -20.42 40.37 92.15
C GLN A 11 -20.58 41.88 92.40
N TYR A 12 -19.55 42.68 92.13
CA TYR A 12 -19.56 44.14 92.32
C TYR A 12 -19.68 44.88 90.97
N SER A 13 -20.43 45.99 90.98
CA SER A 13 -20.77 46.82 89.81
C SER A 13 -19.69 47.82 89.40
N GLU A 14 -18.64 47.99 90.21
CA GLU A 14 -17.52 48.89 89.95
C GLU A 14 -16.52 48.33 88.92
N GLY A 15 -15.84 49.22 88.20
CA GLY A 15 -14.79 48.85 87.24
C GLY A 15 -13.49 48.42 87.93
N LYS A 16 -12.91 47.28 87.51
CA LYS A 16 -11.70 46.71 88.14
C LYS A 16 -10.42 47.42 87.72
N SER A 17 -9.87 48.25 88.61
CA SER A 17 -8.51 48.80 88.48
C SER A 17 -7.44 47.72 88.73
N LYS A 18 -6.42 47.66 87.86
CA LYS A 18 -5.35 46.65 87.95
C LYS A 18 -4.20 47.14 88.84
N VAL A 19 -4.10 46.61 90.06
CA VAL A 19 -2.94 46.80 90.95
C VAL A 19 -1.89 45.71 90.66
N GLY A 20 -0.61 46.09 90.65
CA GLY A 20 0.52 45.16 90.60
C GLY A 20 1.16 45.00 91.99
N ILE A 21 1.33 43.77 92.46
CA ILE A 21 1.97 43.47 93.75
C ILE A 21 3.04 42.39 93.51
N SER A 22 4.28 42.70 93.88
CA SER A 22 5.39 41.73 93.87
C SER A 22 5.44 41.00 95.21
N LEU A 23 5.42 39.67 95.18
CA LEU A 23 5.50 38.81 96.36
C LEU A 23 6.58 37.75 96.15
N THR A 24 7.21 37.29 97.24
CA THR A 24 8.11 36.13 97.21
C THR A 24 7.33 34.85 96.85
N PRO A 25 7.98 33.79 96.32
CA PRO A 25 7.31 32.52 96.02
C PRO A 25 6.53 31.95 97.20
N THR A 26 7.08 32.06 98.42
CA THR A 26 6.42 31.66 99.67
C THR A 26 5.14 32.46 99.94
N GLY A 27 5.17 33.79 99.74
CA GLY A 27 3.99 34.64 99.88
C GLY A 27 2.91 34.34 98.83
N ILE A 28 3.29 34.02 97.59
CA ILE A 28 2.36 33.57 96.54
C ILE A 28 1.74 32.22 96.89
N GLY A 29 2.51 31.31 97.49
CA GLY A 29 2.02 30.01 98.00
C GLY A 29 0.95 30.20 99.08
N LEU A 30 1.27 30.96 100.13
CA LEU A 30 0.34 31.26 101.23
C LEU A 30 -0.92 31.97 100.73
N LEU A 31 -0.81 32.96 99.83
CA LEU A 31 -1.97 33.63 99.23
C LEU A 31 -2.84 32.67 98.39
N THR A 32 -2.22 31.68 97.74
CA THR A 32 -2.96 30.65 97.01
C THR A 32 -3.72 29.72 97.96
N GLN A 33 -3.09 29.31 99.06
CA GLN A 33 -3.71 28.47 100.08
C GLN A 33 -4.86 29.18 100.80
N MET A 34 -4.70 30.45 101.17
CA MET A 34 -5.78 31.25 101.78
C MET A 34 -6.97 31.42 100.82
N ALA A 35 -6.72 31.60 99.52
CA ALA A 35 -7.78 31.67 98.51
C ALA A 35 -8.52 30.33 98.37
N GLN A 36 -7.80 29.20 98.34
CA GLN A 36 -8.39 27.86 98.31
C GLN A 36 -9.23 27.56 99.57
N ASN A 37 -8.69 27.84 100.76
CA ASN A 37 -9.37 27.59 102.03
C ASN A 37 -10.64 28.45 102.23
N THR A 38 -10.72 29.62 101.59
CA THR A 38 -11.90 30.51 101.61
C THR A 38 -12.86 30.27 100.44
N GLY A 39 -12.53 29.38 99.50
CA GLY A 39 -13.30 29.17 98.26
C GLY A 39 -13.28 30.35 97.29
N LEU A 40 -12.40 31.33 97.48
CA LEU A 40 -12.32 32.56 96.70
C LEU A 40 -11.24 32.49 95.62
N SER A 41 -11.33 33.33 94.60
CA SER A 41 -10.18 33.61 93.72
C SER A 41 -9.17 34.49 94.46
N ARG A 42 -7.87 34.40 94.14
CA ARG A 42 -6.83 35.23 94.79
C ARG A 42 -7.13 36.74 94.69
N SER A 43 -7.68 37.19 93.55
CA SER A 43 -8.08 38.59 93.35
C SER A 43 -9.30 38.98 94.17
N GLU A 44 -10.28 38.08 94.31
CA GLU A 44 -11.48 38.30 95.13
C GLU A 44 -11.15 38.33 96.63
N LEU A 45 -10.21 37.48 97.08
CA LEU A 45 -9.68 37.50 98.43
C LEU A 45 -8.99 38.85 98.75
N ILE A 46 -8.08 39.31 97.87
CA ILE A 46 -7.40 40.61 98.04
C ILE A 46 -8.39 41.79 98.02
N GLU A 47 -9.37 41.78 97.12
CA GLU A 47 -10.44 42.79 97.07
C GLU A 47 -11.23 42.86 98.39
N ARG A 48 -11.62 41.70 98.95
CA ARG A 48 -12.36 41.63 100.22
C ARG A 48 -11.51 42.00 101.43
N ILE A 49 -10.21 41.73 101.43
CA ILE A 49 -9.28 42.24 102.44
C ILE A 49 -9.19 43.77 102.35
N ALA A 50 -8.99 44.31 101.15
CA ALA A 50 -8.84 45.76 100.92
C ALA A 50 -10.10 46.57 101.28
N ARG A 51 -11.30 45.99 101.14
CA ARG A 51 -12.57 46.60 101.60
C ARG A 51 -12.87 46.39 103.09
N GLY A 52 -12.03 45.66 103.82
CA GLY A 52 -12.26 45.34 105.25
C GLY A 52 -13.25 44.19 105.50
N ASN A 53 -13.75 43.52 104.46
CA ASN A 53 -14.67 42.37 104.58
C ASN A 53 -13.98 41.10 105.08
N ILE A 54 -12.64 41.04 105.07
CA ILE A 54 -11.81 39.96 105.61
C ILE A 54 -10.64 40.57 106.37
N ALA A 55 -10.59 40.36 107.70
CA ALA A 55 -9.45 40.71 108.54
C ALA A 55 -8.43 39.57 108.57
N ILE A 56 -7.14 39.89 108.46
CA ILE A 56 -6.04 38.92 108.66
C ILE A 56 -5.50 39.10 110.08
N ALA A 57 -5.93 38.23 111.00
CA ALA A 57 -5.36 38.16 112.35
C ALA A 57 -4.18 37.19 112.39
N CYS A 58 -3.03 37.64 112.90
CA CYS A 58 -1.86 36.80 113.14
C CYS A 58 -1.20 37.18 114.47
N GLN A 59 -1.10 36.22 115.40
CA GLN A 59 -0.55 36.44 116.75
C GLN A 59 0.98 36.72 116.75
N GLN A 60 1.65 36.56 115.61
CA GLN A 60 3.10 36.76 115.45
C GLN A 60 3.43 37.89 114.46
N ALA A 61 2.45 38.74 114.11
CA ALA A 61 2.70 39.90 113.25
C ALA A 61 3.51 40.96 114.00
N SER A 62 4.72 41.26 113.51
CA SER A 62 5.58 42.33 114.07
C SER A 62 5.03 43.74 113.89
N MET A 63 4.01 43.91 113.03
CA MET A 63 3.29 45.15 112.82
C MET A 63 1.84 44.83 112.42
N THR A 64 0.87 45.39 113.13
CA THR A 64 -0.57 45.24 112.83
C THR A 64 -1.12 46.57 112.34
N ILE A 65 -1.87 46.55 111.23
CA ILE A 65 -2.53 47.73 110.65
C ILE A 65 -4.04 47.48 110.71
N ALA A 66 -4.74 48.26 111.54
CA ALA A 66 -6.20 48.26 111.58
C ALA A 66 -6.76 49.24 110.53
N LEU A 67 -7.86 48.85 109.87
CA LEU A 67 -8.65 49.71 108.98
C LEU A 67 -10.04 49.83 109.59
N GLU A 68 -10.39 51.04 110.02
CA GLU A 68 -11.66 51.33 110.70
C GLU A 68 -12.67 51.87 109.67
N ASN A 69 -13.77 51.14 109.46
CA ASN A 69 -14.81 51.46 108.48
C ASN A 69 -16.16 51.76 109.15
N PRO A 70 -16.93 52.76 108.68
CA PRO A 70 -18.21 53.16 109.27
C PRO A 70 -19.38 52.17 108.97
N PRO A 71 -20.48 52.24 109.74
CA PRO A 71 -21.61 51.29 109.64
C PRO A 71 -22.43 51.41 108.34
N GLN A 72 -23.12 50.32 107.98
CA GLN A 72 -23.87 50.17 106.72
C GLN A 72 -25.28 50.77 106.72
N ALA A 73 -25.74 51.14 105.52
CA ALA A 73 -27.15 51.39 105.18
C ALA A 73 -27.43 50.94 103.72
N ASN A 74 -28.71 50.80 103.36
CA ASN A 74 -29.17 50.12 102.14
C ASN A 74 -29.35 51.03 100.90
N GLU A 75 -29.13 50.41 99.73
CA GLU A 75 -29.77 50.57 98.40
C GLU A 75 -29.91 51.95 97.70
N THR A 76 -30.10 51.83 96.37
CA THR A 76 -30.45 52.84 95.36
C THR A 76 -29.34 53.76 94.81
N SER A 77 -29.46 54.02 93.51
CA SER A 77 -28.54 54.77 92.63
C SER A 77 -29.05 56.22 92.41
N PRO A 78 -28.28 57.14 91.77
CA PRO A 78 -26.85 57.15 91.44
C PRO A 78 -26.12 58.49 91.79
N ASN A 79 -24.83 58.59 91.38
CA ASN A 79 -24.16 59.79 90.80
C ASN A 79 -23.08 60.53 91.65
N ASN A 80 -21.84 60.53 91.12
CA ASN A 80 -20.70 61.45 91.31
C ASN A 80 -20.30 62.05 92.68
N GLY A 81 -19.11 61.66 93.21
CA GLY A 81 -18.08 62.65 93.62
C GLY A 81 -17.32 62.53 94.97
N ALA A 82 -15.97 62.56 94.89
CA ALA A 82 -15.00 63.27 95.76
C ALA A 82 -14.42 62.74 97.13
N THR A 83 -13.16 62.23 97.08
CA THR A 83 -11.94 62.59 97.90
C THR A 83 -11.68 62.17 99.39
N LYS A 84 -10.34 62.05 99.73
CA LYS A 84 -9.62 62.01 101.07
C LYS A 84 -9.53 60.63 101.80
N SER A 85 -8.55 60.26 102.68
CA SER A 85 -7.25 60.81 103.23
C SER A 85 -6.36 59.73 103.97
N PRO A 86 -5.07 59.97 104.38
CA PRO A 86 -4.11 58.97 104.98
C PRO A 86 -3.54 59.21 106.43
N THR A 87 -2.65 58.32 106.98
CA THR A 87 -2.27 58.11 108.44
C THR A 87 -0.72 58.03 108.79
N LYS A 88 -0.22 57.95 110.08
CA LYS A 88 1.21 58.27 110.56
C LYS A 88 1.80 57.52 111.86
N ILE A 89 3.15 57.41 112.13
CA ILE A 89 3.91 56.55 113.19
C ILE A 89 5.39 57.06 113.66
N GLN A 90 6.05 56.78 114.88
CA GLN A 90 7.43 57.28 115.46
C GLN A 90 8.23 56.56 116.71
N VAL A 91 9.54 56.89 117.14
CA VAL A 91 10.47 56.37 118.34
C VAL A 91 11.82 57.20 118.82
N ILE A 92 12.56 57.02 120.00
CA ILE A 92 13.91 57.65 120.55
C ILE A 92 14.76 57.05 121.83
N GLU A 93 16.03 57.50 122.28
CA GLU A 93 17.03 56.90 123.36
C GLU A 93 18.22 57.79 124.13
N GLY A 94 19.23 57.32 125.01
CA GLY A 94 20.31 58.11 125.85
C GLY A 94 21.59 57.48 126.70
N GLU A 95 22.50 58.20 127.51
CA GLU A 95 23.93 57.82 128.11
C GLU A 95 24.64 58.62 129.40
N GLN A 96 25.82 58.22 130.08
CA GLN A 96 27.02 58.93 130.90
C GLN A 96 27.35 59.16 132.52
N PRO A 97 28.66 59.33 133.10
CA PRO A 97 29.19 59.39 134.60
C PRO A 97 30.49 60.27 135.18
N ARG A 98 30.99 60.30 136.52
CA ARG A 98 32.31 60.98 137.13
C ARG A 98 33.06 60.67 138.57
N GLN A 99 33.84 61.57 139.35
CA GLN A 99 35.01 61.38 140.40
C GLN A 99 35.28 62.36 141.72
N ALA A 100 36.29 62.12 142.67
CA ALA A 100 37.39 63.02 143.38
C ALA A 100 37.53 63.61 144.92
N ASP A 101 38.80 63.87 145.46
CA ASP A 101 39.48 64.98 146.36
C ASP A 101 40.06 65.03 147.90
N VAL A 102 40.65 66.18 148.45
CA VAL A 102 41.87 66.41 149.43
C VAL A 102 41.84 67.55 150.59
N SER A 103 42.81 67.73 151.61
CA SER A 103 43.24 69.02 152.37
C SER A 103 44.36 69.01 153.55
N GLU A 104 44.85 70.18 154.13
CA GLU A 104 46.19 70.38 154.89
C GLU A 104 46.42 71.15 156.33
N PRO A 105 47.03 72.39 156.60
CA PRO A 105 48.13 72.67 157.66
C PRO A 105 48.18 73.97 158.63
N GLY A 106 49.18 74.15 159.59
CA GLY A 106 49.70 75.52 160.11
C GLY A 106 50.36 75.87 161.55
N ALA A 107 51.60 76.48 161.60
CA ALA A 107 52.24 77.67 162.33
C ALA A 107 52.60 77.97 163.88
N SER A 108 53.84 78.51 164.14
CA SER A 108 54.33 79.65 165.06
C SER A 108 54.87 79.57 166.55
N GLY A 109 56.08 80.15 166.86
CA GLY A 109 56.51 80.69 168.21
C GLY A 109 58.05 80.79 168.57
N VAL A 110 58.55 81.96 169.09
CA VAL A 110 59.96 82.44 169.40
C VAL A 110 60.73 82.20 170.76
N SER A 111 61.86 81.46 170.86
CA SER A 111 62.90 81.49 171.94
C SER A 111 64.32 81.04 171.47
N GLN A 112 65.37 81.08 172.32
CA GLN A 112 66.77 80.84 171.89
C GLN A 112 67.06 79.40 171.43
N GLU A 113 66.36 78.37 171.92
CA GLU A 113 66.43 77.02 171.31
C GLU A 113 65.99 77.03 169.83
N ASP A 114 65.17 78.00 169.41
CA ASP A 114 64.74 78.13 168.01
C ASP A 114 65.86 78.56 167.08
N TYR A 115 66.99 79.09 167.56
CA TYR A 115 68.13 79.28 166.65
C TYR A 115 68.75 77.95 166.22
N GLN A 116 68.58 76.88 167.02
CA GLN A 116 68.85 75.50 166.61
C GLN A 116 67.64 74.88 165.91
N SER A 117 66.41 75.09 166.40
CA SER A 117 65.19 74.55 165.78
C SER A 117 64.94 75.08 164.37
N LEU A 118 65.22 76.36 164.09
CA LEU A 118 65.14 76.97 162.77
C LEU A 118 66.29 76.50 161.86
N GLN A 119 67.45 76.15 162.42
CA GLN A 119 68.56 75.53 161.66
C GLN A 119 68.29 74.05 161.35
N GLN A 120 67.58 73.36 162.24
CA GLN A 120 67.03 72.02 162.04
C GLN A 120 65.93 72.06 160.96
N GLN A 121 64.98 72.98 161.08
CA GLN A 121 63.90 73.21 160.12
C GLN A 121 64.44 73.64 158.74
N ALA A 122 65.51 74.44 158.68
CA ALA A 122 66.17 74.78 157.42
C ALA A 122 66.86 73.57 156.78
N LYS A 123 67.40 72.64 157.57
CA LYS A 123 67.88 71.33 157.07
C LYS A 123 66.74 70.43 156.61
N GLU A 124 65.65 70.36 157.36
CA GLU A 124 64.47 69.57 156.98
C GLU A 124 63.81 70.13 155.72
N GLN A 125 63.71 71.46 155.58
CA GLN A 125 63.30 72.11 154.35
C GLN A 125 64.30 71.88 153.20
N ALA A 126 65.60 71.88 153.45
CA ALA A 126 66.59 71.52 152.42
C ALA A 126 66.42 70.07 151.95
N ASN A 127 66.24 69.12 152.87
CA ASN A 127 65.98 67.71 152.57
C ASN A 127 64.65 67.54 151.80
N VAL A 128 63.59 68.25 152.20
CA VAL A 128 62.29 68.24 151.49
C VAL A 128 62.41 68.87 150.11
N ILE A 129 63.21 69.93 149.94
CA ILE A 129 63.52 70.51 148.63
C ILE A 129 64.34 69.52 147.78
N GLU A 130 65.27 68.76 148.36
CA GLU A 130 66.06 67.74 147.67
C GLU A 130 65.19 66.55 147.23
N ASP A 131 64.32 66.02 148.10
CA ASP A 131 63.36 64.96 147.73
C ASP A 131 62.28 65.47 146.75
N LEU A 132 61.82 66.73 146.82
CA LEU A 132 60.92 67.31 145.83
C LEU A 132 61.61 67.55 144.47
N GLN A 133 62.89 67.97 144.47
CA GLN A 133 63.69 68.08 143.24
C GLN A 133 63.90 66.72 142.59
N LYS A 134 64.17 65.69 143.40
CA LYS A 134 64.27 64.30 142.96
C LYS A 134 62.94 63.76 142.44
N GLN A 135 61.83 63.99 143.14
CA GLN A 135 60.49 63.60 142.69
C GLN A 135 60.07 64.33 141.38
N LEU A 136 60.49 65.58 141.21
CA LEU A 136 60.37 66.31 139.93
C LEU A 136 61.27 65.74 138.83
N ALA A 137 62.48 65.27 139.16
CA ALA A 137 63.35 64.58 138.20
C ALA A 137 62.76 63.22 137.78
N ASP A 138 62.23 62.45 138.74
CA ASP A 138 61.57 61.16 138.51
C ASP A 138 60.30 61.34 137.67
N GLN A 139 59.41 62.29 138.00
CA GLN A 139 58.25 62.65 137.17
C GLN A 139 58.66 63.10 135.77
N LYS A 140 59.77 63.82 135.63
CA LYS A 140 60.28 64.26 134.33
C LYS A 140 60.85 63.09 133.53
N SER A 141 61.44 62.08 134.17
CA SER A 141 61.82 60.81 133.52
C SER A 141 60.57 60.08 133.04
N GLU A 142 59.59 59.85 133.93
CA GLU A 142 58.34 59.16 133.59
C GLU A 142 57.57 59.88 132.46
N THR A 143 57.50 61.21 132.50
CA THR A 143 56.88 62.01 131.42
C THR A 143 57.65 61.86 130.10
N THR A 144 58.97 61.71 130.15
CA THR A 144 59.80 61.47 128.95
C THR A 144 59.56 60.07 128.40
N GLU A 145 59.58 59.04 129.25
CA GLU A 145 59.31 57.65 128.88
C GLU A 145 57.88 57.47 128.33
N GLN A 146 56.87 58.10 128.95
CA GLN A 146 55.50 58.13 128.41
C GLN A 146 55.42 58.87 127.06
N THR A 147 56.20 59.94 126.88
CA THR A 147 56.28 60.68 125.59
C THR A 147 56.91 59.82 124.50
N GLU A 148 58.01 59.13 124.78
CA GLU A 148 58.68 58.21 123.84
C GLU A 148 57.81 57.00 123.52
N SER A 149 57.12 56.43 124.52
CA SER A 149 56.14 55.35 124.35
C SER A 149 54.96 55.79 123.46
N TYR A 150 54.41 56.99 123.66
CA TYR A 150 53.35 57.53 122.82
C TYR A 150 53.81 57.83 121.39
N GLN A 151 55.05 58.31 121.19
CA GLN A 151 55.65 58.48 119.87
C GLN A 151 55.83 57.12 119.16
N SER A 152 56.33 56.11 119.87
CA SER A 152 56.48 54.74 119.38
C SER A 152 55.14 54.14 118.96
N LEU A 153 54.11 54.24 119.81
CA LEU A 153 52.76 53.77 119.50
C LEU A 153 52.13 54.53 118.31
N GLN A 154 52.36 55.84 118.22
CA GLN A 154 51.92 56.64 117.07
C GLN A 154 52.65 56.24 115.78
N GLN A 155 53.93 55.85 115.85
CA GLN A 155 54.67 55.32 114.71
C GLN A 155 54.14 53.93 114.31
N GLN A 156 53.93 53.02 115.27
CA GLN A 156 53.34 51.70 115.02
C GLN A 156 51.95 51.82 114.37
N ALA A 157 51.13 52.78 114.81
CA ALA A 157 49.83 53.07 114.19
C ALA A 157 49.94 53.59 112.74
N LYS A 158 50.95 54.43 112.43
CA LYS A 158 51.24 54.86 111.04
C LYS A 158 51.69 53.69 110.18
N GLU A 159 52.55 52.81 110.70
CA GLU A 159 53.04 51.62 110.00
C GLU A 159 51.90 50.62 109.72
N GLN A 160 51.05 50.34 110.71
CA GLN A 160 49.83 49.53 110.52
C GLN A 160 48.86 50.17 109.53
N SER A 161 48.63 51.50 109.60
CA SER A 161 47.80 52.21 108.61
C SER A 161 48.35 52.05 107.18
N ASN A 162 49.67 52.10 107.01
CA ASN A 162 50.32 51.91 105.72
C ASN A 162 50.28 50.44 105.26
N LEU A 163 50.34 49.47 106.17
CA LEU A 163 50.13 48.05 105.86
C LEU A 163 48.69 47.76 105.42
N VAL A 164 47.69 48.32 106.12
CA VAL A 164 46.27 48.21 105.74
C VAL A 164 46.03 48.80 104.35
N LYS A 165 46.59 49.97 104.03
CA LYS A 165 46.52 50.56 102.68
C LYS A 165 47.14 49.66 101.60
N LYS A 166 48.29 49.02 101.89
CA LYS A 166 48.92 48.05 100.97
C LYS A 166 48.03 46.83 100.73
N LEU A 167 47.49 46.24 101.80
CA LEU A 167 46.59 45.08 101.71
C LEU A 167 45.28 45.42 100.99
N GLN A 168 44.68 46.57 101.28
CA GLN A 168 43.50 47.08 100.56
C GLN A 168 43.79 47.25 99.05
N LYS A 169 44.97 47.76 98.69
CA LYS A 169 45.37 47.84 97.27
C LYS A 169 45.52 46.44 96.66
N GLN A 170 46.26 45.52 97.29
CA GLN A 170 46.44 44.17 96.77
C GLN A 170 45.11 43.41 96.59
N LEU A 171 44.15 43.62 97.49
CA LEU A 171 42.82 43.01 97.41
C LEU A 171 41.96 43.64 96.28
N ALA A 172 42.13 44.94 96.01
CA ALA A 172 41.54 45.59 94.84
C ALA A 172 42.19 45.12 93.53
N ASP A 173 43.53 45.04 93.49
CA ASP A 173 44.31 44.58 92.34
C ASP A 173 43.92 43.12 91.97
N GLN A 174 43.90 42.20 92.95
CA GLN A 174 43.44 40.81 92.77
C GLN A 174 41.99 40.71 92.30
N LYS A 175 41.11 41.62 92.76
CA LYS A 175 39.71 41.64 92.34
C LYS A 175 39.56 42.08 90.88
N SER A 176 40.43 42.97 90.38
CA SER A 176 40.50 43.31 88.95
C SER A 176 40.98 42.10 88.15
N GLU A 177 42.10 41.50 88.54
CA GLU A 177 42.68 40.34 87.85
C GLU A 177 41.68 39.16 87.78
N THR A 178 40.93 38.91 88.87
CA THR A 178 39.89 37.88 88.91
C THR A 178 38.72 38.19 87.96
N ALA A 179 38.35 39.48 87.81
CA ALA A 179 37.31 39.90 86.86
C ALA A 179 37.78 39.73 85.41
N GLU A 180 39.00 40.19 85.09
CA GLU A 180 39.63 40.05 83.77
C GLU A 180 39.79 38.58 83.36
N GLN A 181 40.23 37.71 84.29
CA GLN A 181 40.26 36.26 84.07
C GLN A 181 38.86 35.67 83.84
N THR A 182 37.83 36.17 84.54
CA THR A 182 36.45 35.70 84.38
C THR A 182 35.88 36.08 83.01
N GLU A 183 36.10 37.32 82.55
CA GLU A 183 35.70 37.78 81.22
C GLU A 183 36.45 37.03 80.11
N SER A 184 37.75 36.80 80.29
CA SER A 184 38.58 35.97 79.39
C SER A 184 38.03 34.54 79.29
N TYR A 185 37.67 33.90 80.41
CA TYR A 185 37.07 32.56 80.41
C TYR A 185 35.70 32.52 79.72
N GLN A 186 34.86 33.55 79.89
CA GLN A 186 33.57 33.64 79.21
C GLN A 186 33.75 33.81 77.69
N SER A 187 34.66 34.69 77.27
CA SER A 187 35.03 34.89 75.87
C SER A 187 35.55 33.60 75.21
N LEU A 188 36.49 32.90 75.87
CA LEU A 188 37.03 31.63 75.39
C LEU A 188 35.96 30.53 75.32
N GLN A 189 35.05 30.46 76.30
CA GLN A 189 33.92 29.52 76.27
C GLN A 189 32.93 29.84 75.14
N GLN A 190 32.73 31.12 74.80
CA GLN A 190 31.91 31.51 73.65
C GLN A 190 32.60 31.17 72.32
N GLN A 191 33.88 31.48 72.17
CA GLN A 191 34.67 31.11 71.00
C GLN A 191 34.66 29.59 70.76
N ALA A 192 34.76 28.78 71.82
CA ALA A 192 34.65 27.32 71.74
C ALA A 192 33.24 26.84 71.28
N LYS A 193 32.17 27.49 71.72
CA LYS A 193 30.79 27.22 71.23
C LYS A 193 30.64 27.57 69.76
N GLU A 194 31.19 28.70 69.33
CA GLU A 194 31.16 29.17 67.93
C GLU A 194 31.95 28.22 67.02
N GLN A 195 33.16 27.82 67.41
CA GLN A 195 33.95 26.80 66.72
C GLN A 195 33.23 25.44 66.66
N SER A 196 32.62 24.98 67.76
CA SER A 196 31.81 23.74 67.78
C SER A 196 30.65 23.80 66.77
N ASN A 197 30.00 24.95 66.65
CA ASN A 197 28.91 25.16 65.69
C ASN A 197 29.41 25.28 64.25
N LEU A 198 30.60 25.84 64.02
CA LEU A 198 31.26 25.85 62.71
C LEU A 198 31.65 24.43 62.26
N VAL A 199 32.24 23.62 63.15
CA VAL A 199 32.58 22.21 62.87
C VAL A 199 31.33 21.41 62.50
N LYS A 200 30.22 21.57 63.22
CA LYS A 200 28.94 20.92 62.88
C LYS A 200 28.40 21.32 61.51
N LYS A 201 28.53 22.60 61.12
CA LYS A 201 28.15 23.08 59.78
C LYS A 201 29.02 22.45 58.69
N LEU A 202 30.35 22.44 58.87
CA LEU A 202 31.30 21.84 57.92
C LEU A 202 31.09 20.32 57.79
N GLN A 203 30.85 19.62 58.90
CA GLN A 203 30.49 18.19 58.88
C GLN A 203 29.20 17.92 58.11
N LYS A 204 28.17 18.78 58.26
CA LYS A 204 26.94 18.65 57.45
C LYS A 204 27.23 18.90 55.97
N GLN A 205 27.97 19.96 55.62
CA GLN A 205 28.31 20.26 54.22
C GLN A 205 29.12 19.13 53.56
N LEU A 206 30.04 18.49 54.29
CA LEU A 206 30.76 17.30 53.82
C LEU A 206 29.84 16.09 53.61
N ALA A 207 28.84 15.88 54.47
CA ALA A 207 27.85 14.83 54.29
C ALA A 207 26.93 15.10 53.09
N ASP A 208 26.45 16.35 52.96
CA ASP A 208 25.60 16.80 51.86
C ASP A 208 26.33 16.63 50.51
N GLN A 209 27.57 17.14 50.38
CA GLN A 209 28.41 16.97 49.17
C GLN A 209 28.70 15.51 48.85
N LYS A 210 28.86 14.65 49.86
CA LYS A 210 29.10 13.22 49.64
C LYS A 210 27.85 12.51 49.09
N SER A 211 26.65 12.93 49.49
CA SER A 211 25.39 12.44 48.88
C SER A 211 25.30 12.88 47.43
N GLU A 212 25.44 14.19 47.18
CA GLU A 212 25.37 14.77 45.83
C GLU A 212 26.37 14.13 44.86
N THR A 213 27.60 13.85 45.33
CA THR A 213 28.64 13.16 44.54
C THR A 213 28.26 11.71 44.23
N ALA A 214 27.60 11.00 45.16
CA ALA A 214 27.11 9.64 44.92
C ALA A 214 25.97 9.63 43.91
N GLU A 215 24.98 10.52 44.06
CA GLU A 215 23.83 10.69 43.15
C GLU A 215 24.29 11.06 41.73
N GLN A 216 25.27 11.97 41.60
CA GLN A 216 25.89 12.29 40.30
C GLN A 216 26.64 11.08 39.71
N THR A 217 27.30 10.26 40.53
CA THR A 217 28.02 9.06 40.08
C THR A 217 27.05 8.00 39.54
N GLU A 218 25.94 7.73 40.25
CA GLU A 218 24.90 6.81 39.79
C GLU A 218 24.22 7.30 38.51
N SER A 219 23.93 8.61 38.43
CA SER A 219 23.40 9.26 37.23
C SER A 219 24.34 9.08 36.02
N TYR A 220 25.65 9.31 36.19
CA TYR A 220 26.65 9.09 35.13
C TYR A 220 26.75 7.63 34.69
N GLN A 221 26.68 6.66 35.63
CA GLN A 221 26.67 5.23 35.29
C GLN A 221 25.41 4.83 34.52
N SER A 222 24.24 5.34 34.93
CA SER A 222 22.97 5.12 34.25
C SER A 222 23.00 5.68 32.82
N LEU A 223 23.47 6.92 32.65
CA LEU A 223 23.60 7.56 31.34
C LEU A 223 24.61 6.83 30.43
N GLN A 224 25.73 6.36 30.98
CA GLN A 224 26.71 5.55 30.23
C GLN A 224 26.12 4.20 29.79
N LYS A 225 25.29 3.56 30.63
CA LYS A 225 24.56 2.33 30.28
C LYS A 225 23.56 2.61 29.15
N GLN A 226 22.75 3.67 29.26
CA GLN A 226 21.79 4.08 28.24
C GLN A 226 22.47 4.38 26.90
N ALA A 227 23.62 5.06 26.91
CA ALA A 227 24.41 5.33 25.70
C ALA A 227 24.96 4.04 25.03
N LYS A 228 25.38 3.04 25.83
CA LYS A 228 25.79 1.72 25.32
C LYS A 228 24.60 0.96 24.70
N GLU A 229 23.43 1.01 25.33
CA GLU A 229 22.20 0.39 24.82
C GLU A 229 21.73 1.04 23.51
N GLN A 230 21.72 2.37 23.43
CA GLN A 230 21.43 3.12 22.20
C GLN A 230 22.45 2.83 21.10
N SER A 231 23.75 2.78 21.40
CA SER A 231 24.80 2.40 20.42
C SER A 231 24.56 1.00 19.84
N ASN A 232 24.16 0.04 20.67
CA ASN A 232 23.83 -1.31 20.23
C ASN A 232 22.53 -1.37 19.42
N LEU A 233 21.53 -0.53 19.72
CA LEU A 233 20.32 -0.39 18.92
C LEU A 233 20.62 0.20 17.54
N VAL A 234 21.43 1.25 17.46
CA VAL A 234 21.88 1.86 16.19
C VAL A 234 22.60 0.84 15.31
N LYS A 235 23.51 0.03 15.88
CA LYS A 235 24.19 -1.06 15.14
C LYS A 235 23.23 -2.11 14.59
N LYS A 236 22.19 -2.48 15.35
CA LYS A 236 21.14 -3.40 14.87
C LYS A 236 20.34 -2.81 13.71
N LEU A 237 19.89 -1.56 13.84
CA LEU A 237 19.14 -0.85 12.80
C LEU A 237 19.98 -0.66 11.53
N GLN A 238 21.27 -0.33 11.67
CA GLN A 238 22.21 -0.25 10.55
C GLN A 238 22.36 -1.59 9.82
N LYS A 239 22.43 -2.72 10.55
CA LYS A 239 22.44 -4.04 9.92
C LYS A 239 21.14 -4.33 9.18
N GLN A 240 19.98 -4.09 9.80
CA GLN A 240 18.67 -4.32 9.17
C GLN A 240 18.49 -3.49 7.89
N LEU A 241 18.99 -2.25 7.86
CA LEU A 241 19.02 -1.41 6.65
C LEU A 241 19.93 -1.96 5.54
N ALA A 242 21.06 -2.58 5.90
CA ALA A 242 21.93 -3.24 4.94
C ALA A 242 21.31 -4.55 4.40
N ASP A 243 20.74 -5.37 5.29
CA ASP A 243 20.06 -6.62 4.96
C ASP A 243 18.87 -6.34 4.00
N GLN A 244 17.98 -5.39 4.32
CA GLN A 244 16.87 -4.97 3.44
C GLN A 244 17.33 -4.42 2.09
N LYS A 245 18.47 -3.73 2.04
CA LYS A 245 19.02 -3.21 0.79
C LYS A 245 19.51 -4.33 -0.14
N SER A 246 20.04 -5.43 0.41
CA SER A 246 20.39 -6.63 -0.38
C SER A 246 19.12 -7.28 -0.94
N GLU A 247 18.14 -7.55 -0.08
CA GLU A 247 16.86 -8.17 -0.48
C GLU A 247 16.14 -7.36 -1.57
N THR A 248 16.16 -6.03 -1.47
CA THR A 248 15.59 -5.13 -2.50
C THR A 248 16.34 -5.21 -3.84
N ALA A 249 17.67 -5.38 -3.82
CA ALA A 249 18.47 -5.54 -5.03
C ALA A 249 18.18 -6.91 -5.70
N GLU A 250 18.18 -7.99 -4.92
CA GLU A 250 17.88 -9.35 -5.39
C GLU A 250 16.47 -9.44 -6.00
N GLN A 251 15.46 -8.82 -5.37
CA GLN A 251 14.11 -8.70 -5.94
C GLN A 251 14.09 -7.89 -7.25
N THR A 252 14.90 -6.82 -7.35
CA THR A 252 14.99 -5.99 -8.55
C THR A 252 15.58 -6.77 -9.73
N GLU A 253 16.67 -7.51 -9.50
CA GLU A 253 17.29 -8.38 -10.52
C GLU A 253 16.35 -9.51 -10.94
N SER A 254 15.66 -10.14 -9.99
CA SER A 254 14.64 -11.16 -10.27
C SER A 254 13.49 -10.61 -11.14
N TYR A 255 13.02 -9.40 -10.86
CA TYR A 255 11.95 -8.76 -11.66
C TYR A 255 12.41 -8.42 -13.08
N GLN A 256 13.65 -7.93 -13.25
CA GLN A 256 14.23 -7.68 -14.57
C GLN A 256 14.38 -8.97 -15.40
N SER A 257 14.86 -10.05 -14.77
CA SER A 257 14.97 -11.38 -15.40
C SER A 257 13.61 -11.90 -15.86
N LEU A 258 12.58 -11.82 -15.01
CA LEU A 258 11.21 -12.23 -15.35
C LEU A 258 10.61 -11.37 -16.49
N GLN A 259 10.87 -10.06 -16.48
CA GLN A 259 10.45 -9.15 -17.56
C GLN A 259 11.13 -9.49 -18.90
N GLN A 260 12.41 -9.85 -18.89
CA GLN A 260 13.10 -10.34 -20.09
C GLN A 260 12.49 -11.67 -20.57
N GLN A 261 12.29 -12.64 -19.68
CA GLN A 261 11.70 -13.93 -20.02
C GLN A 261 10.30 -13.79 -20.65
N ALA A 262 9.45 -12.91 -20.10
CA ALA A 262 8.13 -12.60 -20.66
C ALA A 262 8.22 -11.98 -22.07
N LYS A 263 9.21 -11.12 -22.31
CA LYS A 263 9.46 -10.50 -23.63
C LYS A 263 9.95 -11.54 -24.66
N GLU A 264 10.79 -12.48 -24.24
CA GLU A 264 11.25 -13.59 -25.07
C GLU A 264 10.12 -14.56 -25.42
N GLN A 265 9.30 -14.95 -24.44
CA GLN A 265 8.08 -15.75 -24.67
C GLN A 265 7.10 -15.05 -25.61
N SER A 266 6.86 -13.74 -25.45
CA SER A 266 6.00 -12.95 -26.36
C SER A 266 6.52 -12.98 -27.81
N ASN A 267 7.85 -12.91 -28.00
CA ASN A 267 8.46 -13.01 -29.32
C ASN A 267 8.40 -14.44 -29.90
N LEU A 268 8.49 -15.48 -29.07
CA LEU A 268 8.31 -16.87 -29.49
C LEU A 268 6.86 -17.12 -29.94
N VAL A 269 5.86 -16.65 -29.19
CA VAL A 269 4.44 -16.74 -29.56
C VAL A 269 4.17 -16.06 -30.90
N LYS A 270 4.74 -14.88 -31.16
CA LYS A 270 4.61 -14.19 -32.46
C LYS A 270 5.24 -14.99 -33.62
N LYS A 271 6.38 -15.64 -33.40
CA LYS A 271 7.02 -16.53 -34.41
C LYS A 271 6.12 -17.74 -34.71
N LEU A 272 5.64 -18.42 -33.68
CA LEU A 272 4.74 -19.57 -33.82
C LEU A 272 3.43 -19.19 -34.52
N GLN A 273 2.83 -18.04 -34.17
CA GLN A 273 1.65 -17.50 -34.86
C GLN A 273 1.90 -17.24 -36.34
N LYS A 274 3.08 -16.70 -36.71
CA LYS A 274 3.45 -16.53 -38.12
C LYS A 274 3.58 -17.88 -38.83
N GLN A 275 4.30 -18.84 -38.25
CA GLN A 275 4.47 -20.18 -38.84
C GLN A 275 3.13 -20.90 -39.04
N LEU A 276 2.18 -20.75 -38.09
CA LEU A 276 0.82 -21.30 -38.22
C LEU A 276 0.00 -20.62 -39.33
N ALA A 277 0.24 -19.33 -39.60
CA ALA A 277 -0.38 -18.63 -40.72
C ALA A 277 0.26 -19.03 -42.07
N ASP A 278 1.60 -19.12 -42.11
CA ASP A 278 2.37 -19.54 -43.29
C ASP A 278 1.95 -20.97 -43.73
N GLN A 279 1.98 -21.94 -42.81
CA GLN A 279 1.52 -23.33 -43.06
C GLN A 279 0.05 -23.41 -43.50
N LYS A 280 -0.81 -22.51 -43.02
CA LYS A 280 -2.21 -22.45 -43.42
C LYS A 280 -2.41 -21.92 -44.85
N SER A 281 -1.49 -21.08 -45.35
CA SER A 281 -1.46 -20.68 -46.76
C SER A 281 -1.00 -21.85 -47.63
N GLU A 282 0.12 -22.47 -47.26
CA GLU A 282 0.69 -23.65 -47.93
C GLU A 282 -0.35 -24.79 -48.07
N THR A 283 -1.05 -25.12 -46.98
CA THR A 283 -2.15 -26.11 -46.97
C THR A 283 -3.34 -25.71 -47.87
N ALA A 284 -3.57 -24.41 -48.10
CA ALA A 284 -4.63 -23.95 -48.98
C ALA A 284 -4.22 -24.01 -50.46
N GLU A 285 -2.96 -23.67 -50.76
CA GLU A 285 -2.36 -23.77 -52.10
C GLU A 285 -2.29 -25.24 -52.55
N ASP A 286 -1.83 -26.16 -51.68
CA ASP A 286 -1.88 -27.62 -51.90
C ASP A 286 -3.29 -28.12 -52.20
N LYS A 287 -4.31 -27.56 -51.53
CA LYS A 287 -5.71 -27.99 -51.69
C LYS A 287 -6.30 -27.56 -53.04
N GLU A 288 -5.97 -26.38 -53.53
CA GLU A 288 -6.37 -25.95 -54.88
C GLU A 288 -5.53 -26.66 -55.97
N SER A 289 -4.25 -26.95 -55.70
CA SER A 289 -3.40 -27.79 -56.55
C SER A 289 -4.00 -29.20 -56.71
N TYR A 290 -4.40 -29.85 -55.62
CA TYR A 290 -5.04 -31.16 -55.63
C TYR A 290 -6.37 -31.17 -56.39
N LYS A 291 -7.22 -30.14 -56.22
CA LYS A 291 -8.45 -29.97 -57.03
C LYS A 291 -8.14 -29.85 -58.52
N SER A 292 -7.13 -29.06 -58.89
CA SER A 292 -6.72 -28.86 -60.28
C SER A 292 -6.28 -30.19 -60.90
N LEU A 293 -5.43 -30.95 -60.19
CA LEU A 293 -5.01 -32.29 -60.60
C LEU A 293 -6.19 -33.28 -60.71
N GLN A 294 -7.16 -33.21 -59.78
CA GLN A 294 -8.38 -34.02 -59.84
C GLN A 294 -9.25 -33.68 -61.06
N GLN A 295 -9.39 -32.40 -61.40
CA GLN A 295 -10.10 -31.96 -62.62
C GLN A 295 -9.37 -32.41 -63.89
N GLN A 296 -8.04 -32.30 -63.92
CA GLN A 296 -7.22 -32.77 -65.04
C GLN A 296 -7.33 -34.29 -65.22
N ALA A 297 -7.31 -35.06 -64.13
CA ALA A 297 -7.51 -36.51 -64.16
C ALA A 297 -8.90 -36.90 -64.67
N GLN A 298 -9.95 -36.17 -64.28
CA GLN A 298 -11.31 -36.39 -64.80
C GLN A 298 -11.41 -36.06 -66.29
N GLN A 299 -10.80 -34.95 -66.75
CA GLN A 299 -10.76 -34.61 -68.17
C GLN A 299 -10.02 -35.67 -69.00
N GLN A 300 -8.93 -36.23 -68.48
CA GLN A 300 -8.21 -37.34 -69.12
C GLN A 300 -9.04 -38.63 -69.12
N ALA A 301 -9.77 -38.94 -68.05
CA ALA A 301 -10.66 -40.10 -68.00
C ALA A 301 -11.78 -40.01 -69.05
N ASN A 302 -12.45 -38.86 -69.15
CA ASN A 302 -13.48 -38.61 -70.18
C ASN A 302 -12.90 -38.73 -71.60
N LEU A 303 -11.72 -38.16 -71.86
CA LEU A 303 -11.07 -38.27 -73.17
C LEU A 303 -10.70 -39.72 -73.52
N ILE A 304 -10.33 -40.54 -72.52
CA ILE A 304 -10.08 -41.97 -72.72
C ILE A 304 -11.38 -42.71 -73.03
N GLU A 305 -12.50 -42.35 -72.42
CA GLU A 305 -13.83 -42.91 -72.70
C GLU A 305 -14.30 -42.54 -74.12
N ASP A 306 -14.20 -41.28 -74.52
CA ASP A 306 -14.47 -40.80 -75.89
C ASP A 306 -13.64 -41.56 -76.94
N LEU A 307 -12.33 -41.73 -76.70
CA LEU A 307 -11.43 -42.45 -77.59
C LEU A 307 -11.74 -43.96 -77.65
N GLN A 308 -12.17 -44.57 -76.54
CA GLN A 308 -12.63 -45.96 -76.52
C GLN A 308 -13.92 -46.13 -77.32
N GLN A 309 -14.87 -45.19 -77.21
CA GLN A 309 -16.09 -45.19 -78.03
C GLN A 309 -15.73 -45.07 -79.52
N GLN A 310 -14.94 -44.07 -79.93
CA GLN A 310 -14.51 -43.89 -81.32
C GLN A 310 -13.79 -45.11 -81.90
N LEU A 311 -12.95 -45.78 -81.11
CA LEU A 311 -12.26 -47.00 -81.52
C LEU A 311 -13.24 -48.18 -81.68
N SER A 312 -14.28 -48.27 -80.85
CA SER A 312 -15.35 -49.26 -81.00
C SER A 312 -16.21 -49.02 -82.25
N GLU A 313 -16.51 -47.75 -82.56
CA GLU A 313 -17.25 -47.35 -83.76
C GLU A 313 -16.46 -47.62 -85.04
N GLN A 314 -15.16 -47.25 -85.08
CA GLN A 314 -14.28 -47.60 -86.19
C GLN A 314 -14.16 -49.12 -86.36
N LYS A 315 -14.08 -49.89 -85.28
CA LYS A 315 -14.04 -51.36 -85.34
C LYS A 315 -15.33 -51.92 -85.94
N SER A 316 -16.50 -51.39 -85.57
CA SER A 316 -17.78 -51.77 -86.14
C SER A 316 -17.88 -51.45 -87.63
N LEU A 317 -17.45 -50.24 -88.04
CA LEU A 317 -17.39 -49.82 -89.45
C LEU A 317 -16.43 -50.71 -90.26
N ALA A 318 -15.27 -51.05 -89.71
CA ALA A 318 -14.32 -51.95 -90.35
C ALA A 318 -14.88 -53.38 -90.53
N THR A 319 -15.60 -53.91 -89.53
CA THR A 319 -16.31 -55.19 -89.67
C THR A 319 -17.37 -55.13 -90.77
N GLN A 320 -18.23 -54.10 -90.78
CA GLN A 320 -19.25 -53.90 -91.82
C GLN A 320 -18.63 -53.76 -93.22
N GLN A 321 -17.47 -53.09 -93.34
CA GLN A 321 -16.76 -52.95 -94.61
C GLN A 321 -16.14 -54.29 -95.07
N VAL A 322 -15.64 -55.12 -94.16
CA VAL A 322 -15.18 -56.48 -94.47
C VAL A 322 -16.33 -57.37 -94.95
N GLU A 323 -17.48 -57.34 -94.26
CA GLU A 323 -18.69 -58.08 -94.66
C GLU A 323 -19.21 -57.62 -96.03
N SER A 324 -19.26 -56.31 -96.28
CA SER A 324 -19.63 -55.72 -97.57
C SER A 324 -18.67 -56.16 -98.70
N ASN A 325 -17.35 -56.14 -98.45
CA ASN A 325 -16.35 -56.61 -99.40
C ASN A 325 -16.49 -58.13 -99.68
N GLN A 326 -16.77 -58.96 -98.66
CA GLN A 326 -17.04 -60.39 -98.86
C GLN A 326 -18.30 -60.64 -99.69
N ALA A 327 -19.37 -59.88 -99.46
CA ALA A 327 -20.60 -59.97 -100.26
C ALA A 327 -20.37 -59.54 -101.71
N LEU A 328 -19.57 -58.49 -101.95
CA LEU A 328 -19.14 -58.09 -103.30
C LEU A 328 -18.26 -59.16 -103.97
N GLU A 329 -17.36 -59.81 -103.23
CA GLU A 329 -16.52 -60.90 -103.74
C GLU A 329 -17.34 -62.15 -104.11
N GLN A 330 -18.35 -62.50 -103.30
CA GLN A 330 -19.31 -63.56 -103.64
C GLN A 330 -20.10 -63.22 -104.90
N LYS A 331 -20.65 -62.01 -104.99
CA LYS A 331 -21.38 -61.53 -106.18
C LYS A 331 -20.51 -61.49 -107.43
N ALA A 332 -19.22 -61.15 -107.30
CA ALA A 332 -18.26 -61.22 -108.40
C ALA A 332 -17.99 -62.67 -108.85
N LYS A 333 -17.90 -63.63 -107.93
CA LYS A 333 -17.78 -65.07 -108.24
C LYS A 333 -19.05 -65.61 -108.92
N GLU A 334 -20.23 -65.20 -108.47
CA GLU A 334 -21.52 -65.52 -109.13
C GLU A 334 -21.57 -64.97 -110.57
N GLN A 335 -21.20 -63.70 -110.76
CA GLN A 335 -21.13 -63.07 -112.08
C GLN A 335 -20.08 -63.75 -112.98
N ALA A 336 -18.91 -64.12 -112.46
CA ALA A 336 -17.91 -64.87 -113.22
C ALA A 336 -18.42 -66.26 -113.65
N ASN A 337 -19.14 -66.96 -112.77
CA ASN A 337 -19.78 -68.23 -113.11
C ASN A 337 -20.91 -68.06 -114.14
N LEU A 338 -21.69 -66.98 -114.06
CA LEU A 338 -22.72 -66.65 -115.05
C LEU A 338 -22.10 -66.31 -116.41
N VAL A 339 -21.03 -65.51 -116.45
CA VAL A 339 -20.27 -65.20 -117.68
C VAL A 339 -19.70 -66.47 -118.27
N LYS A 340 -19.13 -67.38 -117.48
CA LYS A 340 -18.63 -68.68 -117.95
C LYS A 340 -19.75 -69.57 -118.51
N LYS A 341 -20.94 -69.55 -117.90
CA LYS A 341 -22.13 -70.26 -118.43
C LYS A 341 -22.59 -69.66 -119.76
N LEU A 342 -22.65 -68.33 -119.86
CA LEU A 342 -22.99 -67.63 -121.11
C LEU A 342 -21.95 -67.88 -122.21
N GLN A 343 -20.65 -67.88 -121.89
CA GLN A 343 -19.58 -68.24 -122.82
C GLN A 343 -19.74 -69.67 -123.35
N ASN A 344 -20.06 -70.64 -122.48
CA ASN A 344 -20.35 -72.01 -122.91
C ASN A 344 -21.57 -72.07 -123.84
N GLN A 345 -22.68 -71.39 -123.51
CA GLN A 345 -23.87 -71.33 -124.37
C GLN A 345 -23.61 -70.63 -125.71
N LEU A 346 -22.74 -69.62 -125.74
CA LEU A 346 -22.37 -68.89 -126.94
C LEU A 346 -21.44 -69.73 -127.83
N ALA A 347 -20.52 -70.50 -127.24
CA ALA A 347 -19.73 -71.50 -127.96
C ALA A 347 -20.60 -72.66 -128.49
N GLU A 348 -21.62 -73.09 -127.75
CA GLU A 348 -22.60 -74.09 -128.18
C GLU A 348 -23.47 -73.57 -129.34
N GLN A 349 -23.95 -72.32 -129.27
CA GLN A 349 -24.62 -71.66 -130.40
C GLN A 349 -23.68 -71.47 -131.60
N GLN A 350 -22.41 -71.16 -131.40
CA GLN A 350 -21.42 -71.10 -132.48
C GLN A 350 -21.24 -72.48 -133.12
N SER A 351 -21.15 -73.56 -132.34
CA SER A 351 -21.06 -74.92 -132.87
C SER A 351 -22.31 -75.32 -133.66
N GLN A 352 -23.50 -75.01 -133.16
CA GLN A 352 -24.76 -75.20 -133.89
C GLN A 352 -24.80 -74.36 -135.18
N THR A 353 -24.35 -73.11 -135.13
CA THR A 353 -24.25 -72.23 -136.30
C THR A 353 -23.28 -72.79 -137.34
N THR A 354 -22.12 -73.31 -136.93
CA THR A 354 -21.17 -73.96 -137.83
C THR A 354 -21.78 -75.18 -138.50
N GLN A 355 -22.42 -76.08 -137.75
CA GLN A 355 -23.14 -77.23 -138.32
C GLN A 355 -24.26 -76.79 -139.29
N GLN A 356 -24.94 -75.69 -138.99
CA GLN A 356 -25.98 -75.12 -139.84
C GLN A 356 -25.41 -74.46 -141.10
N VAL A 357 -24.22 -73.85 -141.04
CA VAL A 357 -23.48 -73.33 -142.20
C VAL A 357 -22.94 -74.46 -143.08
N GLU A 358 -22.37 -75.51 -142.49
CA GLU A 358 -21.94 -76.73 -143.19
C GLU A 358 -23.13 -77.41 -143.89
N SER A 359 -24.27 -77.54 -143.20
CA SER A 359 -25.52 -78.05 -143.78
C SER A 359 -26.03 -77.19 -144.94
N ASN A 360 -25.96 -75.85 -144.81
CA ASN A 360 -26.29 -74.94 -145.91
C ASN A 360 -25.29 -75.03 -147.07
N GLN A 361 -24.00 -75.26 -146.82
CA GLN A 361 -23.01 -75.52 -147.88
C GLN A 361 -23.32 -76.82 -148.62
N VAL A 362 -23.69 -77.89 -147.93
CA VAL A 362 -24.10 -79.16 -148.57
C VAL A 362 -25.36 -78.97 -149.42
N LEU A 363 -26.36 -78.23 -148.92
CA LEU A 363 -27.57 -77.85 -149.68
C LEU A 363 -27.23 -76.96 -150.88
N GLN A 364 -26.33 -76.00 -150.74
CA GLN A 364 -25.88 -75.14 -151.83
C GLN A 364 -25.10 -75.92 -152.89
N GLN A 365 -24.31 -76.92 -152.47
CA GLN A 365 -23.59 -77.83 -153.38
C GLN A 365 -24.58 -78.71 -154.17
N GLN A 366 -25.58 -79.29 -153.50
CA GLN A 366 -26.70 -79.99 -154.16
C GLN A 366 -27.45 -79.06 -155.14
N THR A 367 -27.66 -77.80 -154.77
CA THR A 367 -28.35 -76.82 -155.62
C THR A 367 -27.52 -76.50 -156.87
N GLN A 368 -26.18 -76.35 -156.74
CA GLN A 368 -25.28 -76.18 -157.88
C GLN A 368 -25.26 -77.41 -158.80
N ASP A 369 -25.27 -78.63 -158.26
CA ASP A 369 -25.30 -79.84 -159.09
C ASP A 369 -26.68 -80.05 -159.76
N GLN A 370 -27.78 -79.64 -159.12
CA GLN A 370 -29.08 -79.50 -159.78
C GLN A 370 -29.06 -78.43 -160.88
N GLN A 371 -28.40 -77.29 -160.67
CA GLN A 371 -28.26 -76.25 -161.69
C GLN A 371 -27.42 -76.72 -162.90
N LYS A 372 -26.35 -77.49 -162.68
CA LYS A 372 -25.64 -78.18 -163.79
C LYS A 372 -26.57 -79.12 -164.53
N ARG A 373 -27.37 -79.91 -163.81
CA ARG A 373 -28.34 -80.85 -164.39
C ARG A 373 -29.43 -80.14 -165.20
N ILE A 374 -29.86 -78.95 -164.77
CA ILE A 374 -30.76 -78.07 -165.51
C ILE A 374 -30.06 -77.54 -166.76
N ALA A 375 -28.82 -77.05 -166.67
CA ALA A 375 -28.06 -76.57 -167.83
C ALA A 375 -27.80 -77.67 -168.88
N GLU A 376 -27.56 -78.93 -168.46
CA GLU A 376 -27.50 -80.10 -169.35
C GLU A 376 -28.84 -80.34 -170.07
N LEU A 377 -29.97 -80.22 -169.35
CA LEU A 377 -31.32 -80.36 -169.93
C LEU A 377 -31.69 -79.18 -170.85
N GLU A 378 -31.27 -77.95 -170.53
CA GLU A 378 -31.43 -76.76 -171.36
C GLU A 378 -30.59 -76.87 -172.65
N HIS A 379 -29.38 -77.43 -172.59
CA HIS A 379 -28.59 -77.75 -173.77
C HIS A 379 -29.27 -78.82 -174.65
N GLN A 380 -29.87 -79.85 -174.04
CA GLN A 380 -30.63 -80.88 -174.78
C GLN A 380 -31.95 -80.33 -175.38
N LEU A 381 -32.57 -79.33 -174.75
CA LEU A 381 -33.71 -78.60 -175.31
C LEU A 381 -33.30 -77.69 -176.48
N SER A 382 -32.14 -77.03 -176.38
CA SER A 382 -31.59 -76.16 -177.44
C SER A 382 -31.40 -76.90 -178.77
N GLU A 383 -30.93 -78.16 -178.72
CA GLU A 383 -30.76 -78.99 -179.93
C GLU A 383 -32.09 -79.42 -180.59
N GLN A 384 -33.25 -79.27 -179.94
CA GLN A 384 -34.56 -79.70 -180.48
C GLN A 384 -35.45 -78.57 -181.04
N GLN A 385 -35.06 -77.29 -180.97
CA GLN A 385 -35.93 -76.16 -181.36
C GLN A 385 -35.67 -75.54 -182.76
N SER A 386 -35.02 -76.26 -183.67
CA SER A 386 -34.57 -75.70 -184.97
C SER A 386 -35.55 -75.71 -186.18
N PRO A 387 -36.79 -76.26 -186.14
CA PRO A 387 -37.72 -76.11 -187.27
C PRO A 387 -39.17 -75.72 -186.87
N ALA A 388 -39.39 -74.50 -186.35
CA ALA A 388 -40.72 -74.08 -185.86
C ALA A 388 -41.24 -72.69 -186.33
N ASN A 389 -40.45 -71.88 -187.06
CA ASN A 389 -40.80 -70.47 -187.36
C ASN A 389 -41.03 -70.14 -188.85
N GLN A 390 -41.13 -71.14 -189.74
CA GLN A 390 -41.51 -70.95 -191.16
C GLN A 390 -43.02 -71.12 -191.41
N ALA A 391 -43.83 -71.35 -190.37
CA ALA A 391 -45.27 -71.59 -190.51
C ALA A 391 -46.11 -70.30 -190.64
N THR A 392 -45.59 -69.16 -190.17
CA THR A 392 -46.38 -67.92 -189.99
C THR A 392 -46.72 -67.23 -191.31
N GLU A 393 -45.74 -67.07 -192.21
CA GLU A 393 -45.88 -66.34 -193.49
C GLU A 393 -46.81 -67.06 -194.48
N SER A 394 -46.97 -68.38 -194.34
CA SER A 394 -47.89 -69.19 -195.16
C SER A 394 -49.37 -68.99 -194.80
N TYR A 395 -49.69 -68.48 -193.61
CA TYR A 395 -51.07 -68.36 -193.12
C TYR A 395 -51.73 -67.04 -193.54
N GLU A 396 -50.99 -65.93 -193.50
CA GLU A 396 -51.45 -64.63 -193.98
C GLU A 396 -51.71 -64.66 -195.50
N SER A 397 -50.80 -65.28 -196.25
CA SER A 397 -50.91 -65.51 -197.70
C SER A 397 -52.20 -66.24 -198.10
N LEU A 398 -52.64 -67.22 -197.29
CA LEU A 398 -53.86 -67.98 -197.55
C LEU A 398 -55.13 -67.21 -197.14
N THR A 399 -55.01 -66.34 -196.14
CA THR A 399 -56.12 -65.48 -195.68
C THR A 399 -56.49 -64.46 -196.76
N GLN A 400 -55.50 -63.85 -197.41
CA GLN A 400 -55.74 -62.87 -198.48
C GLN A 400 -56.43 -63.48 -199.71
N HIS A 401 -56.07 -64.73 -200.08
CA HIS A 401 -56.70 -65.44 -201.20
C HIS A 401 -58.20 -65.78 -200.96
N ASN A 402 -58.62 -65.97 -199.71
CA ASN A 402 -60.04 -66.26 -199.42
C ASN A 402 -60.93 -65.03 -199.67
N ASN A 403 -60.49 -63.83 -199.26
CA ASN A 403 -61.25 -62.59 -199.47
C ASN A 403 -61.49 -62.31 -200.97
N ASP A 404 -60.45 -62.49 -201.81
CA ASP A 404 -60.56 -62.36 -203.27
C ASP A 404 -61.52 -63.38 -203.92
N GLN A 405 -61.78 -64.52 -203.26
CA GLN A 405 -62.80 -65.48 -203.68
C GLN A 405 -64.20 -65.11 -203.21
N GLU A 406 -64.37 -64.51 -202.02
CA GLU A 406 -65.69 -64.04 -201.55
C GLU A 406 -66.26 -62.95 -202.45
N ASP A 407 -65.47 -61.95 -202.87
CA ASP A 407 -65.93 -60.90 -203.81
C ASP A 407 -66.28 -61.47 -205.20
N ARG A 408 -65.55 -62.52 -205.64
CA ARG A 408 -65.86 -63.27 -206.86
C ARG A 408 -67.23 -63.96 -206.75
N ILE A 409 -67.52 -64.55 -205.60
CA ILE A 409 -68.79 -65.22 -205.29
C ILE A 409 -69.93 -64.20 -205.18
N ALA A 410 -69.73 -63.07 -204.49
CA ALA A 410 -70.72 -61.99 -204.38
C ALA A 410 -71.12 -61.44 -205.76
N THR A 411 -70.14 -61.27 -206.67
CA THR A 411 -70.38 -60.85 -208.05
C THR A 411 -71.22 -61.86 -208.84
N LEU A 412 -70.92 -63.16 -208.72
CA LEU A 412 -71.69 -64.24 -209.36
C LEU A 412 -73.11 -64.38 -208.77
N GLN A 413 -73.28 -64.20 -207.46
CA GLN A 413 -74.60 -64.21 -206.82
C GLN A 413 -75.49 -63.07 -207.34
N LYS A 414 -74.91 -61.89 -207.63
CA LYS A 414 -75.61 -60.77 -208.28
C LYS A 414 -76.14 -61.15 -209.67
N GLN A 415 -75.31 -61.77 -210.50
CA GLN A 415 -75.72 -62.25 -211.83
C GLN A 415 -76.78 -63.36 -211.75
N ILE A 416 -76.70 -64.25 -210.75
CA ILE A 416 -77.72 -65.28 -210.49
C ILE A 416 -79.06 -64.65 -210.04
N ALA A 417 -79.03 -63.55 -209.27
CA ALA A 417 -80.24 -62.81 -208.91
C ALA A 417 -80.91 -62.16 -210.13
N GLU A 418 -80.12 -61.58 -211.05
CA GLU A 418 -80.63 -61.04 -212.33
C GLU A 418 -81.23 -62.14 -213.21
N LEU A 419 -80.52 -63.26 -213.41
CA LEU A 419 -81.03 -64.42 -214.18
C LEU A 419 -82.30 -65.01 -213.58
N LYS A 420 -82.39 -65.12 -212.25
CA LYS A 420 -83.63 -65.56 -211.56
C LYS A 420 -84.78 -64.56 -211.73
N ARG A 421 -84.50 -63.26 -211.83
CA ARG A 421 -85.52 -62.22 -212.07
C ARG A 421 -86.12 -62.34 -213.48
N TRP A 422 -85.29 -62.56 -214.50
CA TRP A 422 -85.75 -62.89 -215.86
C TRP A 422 -86.55 -64.20 -215.89
N ALA A 423 -86.04 -65.26 -215.26
CA ALA A 423 -86.73 -66.55 -215.20
C ALA A 423 -88.10 -66.48 -214.52
N THR A 424 -88.25 -65.67 -213.47
CA THR A 424 -89.53 -65.52 -212.74
C THR A 424 -90.58 -64.78 -213.57
N ILE A 425 -90.19 -63.79 -214.36
CA ILE A 425 -91.11 -63.08 -215.27
C ILE A 425 -91.55 -63.97 -216.44
N GLY A 426 -90.67 -64.85 -216.96
CA GLY A 426 -91.06 -65.86 -217.95
C GLY A 426 -91.93 -67.00 -217.38
N LYS A 427 -91.86 -67.24 -216.07
CA LYS A 427 -92.67 -68.24 -215.36
C LYS A 427 -94.04 -67.71 -214.92
N ALA A 428 -94.15 -66.39 -214.74
CA ALA A 428 -95.43 -65.70 -214.64
C ALA A 428 -96.15 -65.65 -216.00
N GLU A 429 -97.47 -65.74 -216.00
CA GLU A 429 -98.37 -65.35 -217.10
C GLU A 429 -98.15 -65.95 -218.51
N LEU A 430 -97.27 -66.95 -218.64
CA LEU A 430 -97.56 -68.15 -219.45
C LEU A 430 -98.89 -68.79 -218.98
N ASN A 431 -99.25 -68.57 -217.70
CA ASN A 431 -100.59 -68.67 -217.12
C ASN A 431 -101.72 -68.10 -218.02
N LYS A 432 -101.49 -67.08 -218.86
CA LYS A 432 -102.51 -66.58 -219.82
C LYS A 432 -102.90 -67.61 -220.89
N ARG A 433 -102.12 -68.66 -221.12
CA ARG A 433 -102.51 -69.82 -221.94
C ARG A 433 -103.50 -70.78 -221.27
N ARG A 434 -103.82 -70.61 -219.96
CA ARG A 434 -104.77 -71.46 -219.22
C ARG A 434 -106.21 -71.49 -219.79
N ASN A 435 -106.55 -70.62 -220.75
CA ASN A 435 -107.95 -70.21 -220.95
C ASN A 435 -108.69 -70.78 -222.18
N ARG A 436 -108.06 -71.43 -223.17
CA ARG A 436 -108.77 -71.89 -224.40
C ARG A 436 -108.22 -73.16 -225.07
N ARG A 437 -109.07 -74.19 -225.13
CA ARG A 437 -109.06 -75.40 -226.01
C ARG A 437 -107.96 -76.44 -225.68
N LEU A 438 -108.22 -77.76 -225.65
CA LEU A 438 -109.45 -78.58 -225.81
C LEU A 438 -109.40 -79.74 -224.78
N PHE A 439 -110.49 -80.49 -224.53
CA PHE A 439 -110.68 -81.90 -224.99
C PHE A 439 -109.37 -82.66 -225.26
#